data_AF-A0A916VB00-F1
#
_entry.id   AF-A0A916VB00-F1
#
_cell.length_a   1.000
_cell.length_b   1.000
_cell.length_c   1.000
_cell.angle_alpha   90.00
_cell.angle_beta   90.00
_cell.angle_gamma   90.00
#
_symmetry.space_group_name_H-M   'P 1'
#
loop_
_entity.id
_entity.type
_entity.pdbx_description
1 polymer ?
#
loop_
_entity_poly.entity_id
_entity_poly.type
_entity_poly.pdbx_seq_one_letter_code
_entity_poly.pdbx_strand_id
1 'polypeptide(L)' 'MTATLVKPSLLIHEICVEKFGNLNLFKFSDRLQDRMELLLEKRKVEPLSLEEIPELETIGELDRIFTHMNAMLAAQNVNS' A
#
# COMPACT_ATOMS: atom_id res chain seq x y z
N MET A 1 6.30 -2.61 -26.24
CA MET A 1 6.84 -2.90 -24.89
C MET A 1 5.65 -3.02 -23.95
N THR A 2 5.43 -4.19 -23.37
CA THR A 2 4.30 -4.46 -22.48
C THR A 2 4.59 -3.81 -21.13
N ALA A 3 3.87 -2.73 -20.78
CA ALA A 3 3.82 -2.27 -19.40
C ALA A 3 3.25 -3.45 -18.60
N THR A 4 4.11 -4.10 -17.81
CA THR A 4 3.68 -5.16 -16.90
C THR A 4 2.71 -4.51 -15.93
N LEU A 5 1.42 -4.70 -16.16
CA LEU A 5 0.37 -4.20 -15.28
C LEU A 5 0.56 -4.92 -13.93
N VAL A 6 1.26 -4.26 -13.01
CA VAL A 6 1.58 -4.85 -11.71
C VAL A 6 0.27 -4.92 -10.95
N LYS A 7 -0.35 -6.10 -10.90
CA LYS A 7 -1.63 -6.27 -10.20
C LYS A 7 -1.37 -6.07 -8.69
N PRO A 8 -2.22 -5.30 -7.99
CA PRO A 8 -2.16 -5.17 -6.52
C PRO A 8 -2.12 -6.52 -5.80
N SER A 9 -2.77 -7.53 -6.40
CA SER A 9 -2.79 -8.90 -5.90
C SER A 9 -1.42 -9.56 -5.77
N LEU A 10 -0.41 -9.11 -6.53
CA LEU A 10 0.96 -9.63 -6.42
C LEU A 10 1.63 -9.21 -5.11
N LEU A 11 1.19 -8.12 -4.50
CA LEU A 11 1.75 -7.59 -3.26
C LEU A 11 0.96 -8.07 -2.03
N ILE A 12 -0.02 -8.98 -2.20
CA ILE A 12 -0.82 -9.51 -1.07
C ILE A 12 0.07 -10.19 0.00
N HIS A 13 1.18 -10.82 -0.41
CA HIS A 13 2.14 -11.43 0.52
C HIS A 13 2.90 -10.43 1.41
N GLU A 14 2.90 -9.14 1.06
CA GLU A 14 3.56 -8.05 1.79
C GLU A 14 2.55 -7.29 2.66
N ILE A 15 1.33 -7.81 2.81
CA ILE A 15 0.29 -7.24 3.67
C ILE A 15 0.44 -7.82 5.06
N CYS A 16 0.54 -6.92 6.04
CA CYS A 16 0.57 -7.27 7.44
C CYS A 16 -0.74 -6.83 8.12
N VAL A 17 -1.21 -7.62 9.07
CA VAL A 17 -2.31 -7.24 9.95
C VAL A 17 -1.73 -6.96 11.32
N GLU A 18 -1.93 -5.75 11.83
CA GLU A 18 -1.46 -5.32 13.13
C GLU A 18 -2.65 -5.01 14.04
N LYS A 19 -2.58 -5.47 15.29
CA LYS A 19 -3.59 -5.18 16.29
C LYS A 19 -3.33 -3.82 16.92
N PHE A 20 -4.21 -2.85 16.68
CA PHE A 20 -4.17 -1.53 17.30
C PHE A 20 -5.37 -1.38 18.25
N GLY A 21 -5.14 -1.55 19.55
CA GLY A 21 -6.20 -1.61 20.55
C GLY A 21 -7.09 -2.83 20.34
N ASN A 22 -8.36 -2.61 20.02
CA ASN A 22 -9.33 -3.67 19.71
C ASN A 22 -9.49 -3.91 18.20
N LEU A 23 -8.80 -3.16 17.36
CA LEU A 23 -8.89 -3.26 15.89
C LEU A 23 -7.76 -4.10 15.33
N ASN A 24 -8.06 -4.92 14.33
CA ASN A 24 -7.05 -5.55 13.48
C ASN A 24 -6.95 -4.72 12.21
N LEU A 25 -5.94 -3.86 12.09
CA LEU A 25 -5.75 -2.96 10.96
C LEU A 25 -4.78 -3.56 9.94
N PHE A 26 -5.05 -3.30 8.67
CA PHE A 26 -4.15 -3.66 7.57
C PHE A 26 -3.07 -2.60 7.43
N LYS A 27 -1.83 -3.04 7.25
CA LYS A 27 -0.69 -2.19 6.93
C LYS A 27 0.25 -2.86 5.94
N PHE A 28 1.14 -2.07 5.36
CA PHE A 28 2.26 -2.60 4.60
C PHE A 28 3.27 -3.31 5.50
N SER A 29 3.99 -4.28 4.95
CA SER A 29 5.25 -4.74 5.52
C SER A 29 6.26 -3.59 5.53
N ASP A 30 7.22 -3.63 6.46
CA ASP A 30 8.28 -2.63 6.53
C ASP A 30 9.01 -2.51 5.19
N ARG A 31 9.25 -3.64 4.51
CA ARG A 31 9.87 -3.68 3.18
C ARG A 31 9.06 -2.94 2.12
N LEU A 32 7.75 -3.14 2.09
CA LEU A 32 6.88 -2.50 1.08
C LEU A 32 6.70 -1.01 1.39
N GLN A 33 6.63 -0.65 2.66
CA GLN A 33 6.61 0.74 3.10
C GLN A 33 7.90 1.47 2.72
N ASP A 34 9.08 0.90 3.04
CA ASP A 34 10.39 1.45 2.66
C ASP A 34 10.49 1.62 1.14
N ARG A 35 9.97 0.65 0.38
CA ARG A 35 9.95 0.72 -1.09
C ARG A 35 9.08 1.87 -1.59
N MET A 36 7.89 2.07 -1.01
CA MET A 36 7.02 3.19 -1.32
C MET A 36 7.71 4.52 -1.06
N GLU A 37 8.31 4.67 0.12
CA GLU A 37 9.02 5.90 0.52
C GLU A 37 10.20 6.20 -0.42
N LEU A 38 10.99 5.19 -0.77
CA LEU A 38 12.09 5.33 -1.72
C LEU A 38 11.60 5.81 -3.09
N LEU A 39 10.51 5.23 -3.62
CA LEU A 39 9.93 5.64 -4.90
C LEU A 39 9.38 7.06 -4.84
N LEU A 40 8.77 7.46 -3.72
CA LEU A 40 8.27 8.83 -3.52
C LEU A 40 9.41 9.84 -3.45
N GLU A 41 10.48 9.54 -2.71
CA GLU A 41 11.66 10.41 -2.65
C GLU A 41 12.36 10.51 -4.00
N LYS A 42 12.52 9.38 -4.70
CA LYS A 42 13.09 9.36 -6.04
C LYS A 42 12.30 10.23 -7.00
N ARG A 43 10.96 10.11 -7.00
CA ARG A 43 10.06 10.91 -7.85
C ARG A 43 10.19 12.42 -7.63
N LYS A 44 10.57 12.87 -6.42
CA LYS A 44 10.79 14.29 -6.13
C LYS A 44 12.06 14.84 -6.77
N VAL A 45 13.09 13.98 -6.91
CA VAL A 45 14.40 14.36 -7.42
C VAL A 45 14.50 14.14 -8.93
N GLU A 46 13.91 13.05 -9.42
CA GLU A 46 13.99 12.65 -10.83
C GLU A 46 12.73 11.89 -11.29
N PRO A 47 12.48 11.82 -12.62
CA PRO A 47 11.41 11.00 -13.15
C PRO A 47 11.63 9.51 -12.82
N LEU A 48 10.56 8.85 -12.37
CA LEU A 48 10.56 7.40 -12.18
C LEU A 48 10.74 6.67 -13.52
N SER A 49 11.41 5.53 -13.49
CA SER A 49 11.55 4.68 -14.68
C SER A 49 10.22 4.04 -15.08
N LEU A 50 10.16 3.50 -16.31
CA LEU A 50 8.97 2.82 -16.84
C LEU A 50 8.52 1.60 -16.02
N GLU A 51 9.39 1.06 -15.17
CA GLU A 51 9.06 -0.04 -14.25
C GLU A 51 8.61 0.47 -12.87
N GLU A 52 9.18 1.58 -12.41
CA GLU A 52 8.89 2.18 -11.11
C GLU A 52 7.56 2.94 -11.07
N ILE A 53 7.14 3.51 -12.20
CA ILE A 53 5.83 4.18 -12.32
C ILE A 53 4.69 3.22 -11.98
N PRO A 54 4.52 2.08 -12.69
CA PRO A 54 3.44 1.15 -12.38
C PRO A 54 3.61 0.52 -11.00
N GLU A 55 4.84 0.31 -10.51
CA GLU A 55 5.06 -0.17 -9.13
C GLU A 55 4.49 0.80 -8.09
N LEU A 56 4.80 2.09 -8.20
CA LEU A 56 4.29 3.11 -7.27
C LEU A 56 2.77 3.28 -7.38
N GLU A 57 2.21 3.19 -8.58
CA GLU A 57 0.76 3.22 -8.79
C GLU A 57 0.07 2.05 -8.09
N THR A 58 0.59 0.84 -8.24
CA THR A 58 0.05 -0.36 -7.58
C THR A 58 0.13 -0.28 -6.06
N ILE A 59 1.24 0.22 -5.51
CA ILE A 59 1.37 0.44 -4.07
C ILE A 59 0.34 1.47 -3.59
N GLY A 60 0.17 2.57 -4.34
CA GLY A 60 -0.82 3.59 -4.03
C GLY A 60 -2.27 3.10 -4.09
N GLU A 61 -2.60 2.16 -4.98
CA GLU A 61 -3.91 1.51 -5.00
C GLU A 61 -4.15 0.66 -3.75
N LEU A 62 -3.14 -0.10 -3.30
CA LEU A 62 -3.25 -0.89 -2.07
C LEU A 62 -3.43 -0.01 -0.84
N ASP A 63 -2.74 1.12 -0.77
CA ASP A 63 -2.85 2.07 0.34
C ASP A 63 -4.29 2.59 0.48
N ARG A 64 -4.94 2.90 -0.65
CA ARG A 64 -6.35 3.31 -0.69
C ARG A 64 -7.28 2.20 -0.24
N ILE A 65 -7.02 0.95 -0.65
CA ILE A 65 -7.79 -0.22 -0.21
C ILE A 65 -7.66 -0.39 1.31
N PHE A 66 -6.46 -0.32 1.86
CA PHE A 66 -6.25 -0.46 3.31
C PHE A 66 -6.89 0.68 4.08
N THR A 67 -6.74 1.91 3.61
CA THR A 67 -7.40 3.08 4.22
C THR A 67 -8.91 2.87 4.29
N HIS A 68 -9.52 2.38 3.22
CA HIS A 68 -10.95 2.09 3.20
C HIS A 68 -11.35 0.96 4.16
N MET A 69 -10.63 -0.17 4.12
CA MET A 69 -10.88 -1.32 5.01
C MET A 69 -10.69 -0.94 6.49
N ASN A 70 -9.61 -0.23 6.81
CA ASN A 70 -9.31 0.25 8.15
C ASN A 70 -10.36 1.24 8.65
N ALA A 71 -10.82 2.16 7.79
CA ALA A 71 -11.92 3.07 8.14
C ALA A 71 -13.22 2.31 8.43
N MET A 72 -13.58 1.31 7.62
CA MET A 72 -14.75 0.45 7.87
C MET A 72 -14.63 -0.34 9.18
N LEU A 73 -13.45 -0.86 9.50
CA LEU A 73 -13.20 -1.60 10.74
C LEU A 73 -13.25 -0.70 11.98
N ALA A 74 -12.70 0.50 11.86
CA ALA A 74 -12.77 1.52 12.90
C ALA A 74 -14.23 1.95 13.13
N ALA A 75 -15.00 2.23 12.08
CA ALA A 75 -16.40 2.62 12.18
C ALA A 75 -17.28 1.54 12.83
N GLN A 76 -17.02 0.25 12.56
CA GLN A 76 -17.75 -0.86 13.20
C GLN A 76 -17.50 -0.94 14.71
N ASN A 77 -16.26 -0.70 15.15
CA ASN A 77 -15.89 -0.76 16.56
C ASN A 77 -16.29 0.48 17.38
N VAL A 78 -16.56 1.62 16.73
CA VAL A 78 -17.11 2.81 17.42
C VAL A 78 -18.56 2.58 17.90
N ASN A 79 -19.27 1.61 17.32
CA ASN A 79 -20.65 1.28 17.67
C ASN A 79 -20.80 0.04 18.58
N SER A 80 -19.69 -0.49 19.14
CA SER A 80 -19.68 -1.71 19.98
C SER A 80 -19.50 -1.40 21.47
#